data_AF-A0AA41T9D9-F1
#
_entry.id   AF-A0AA41T9D9-F1
#
_cell.length_a   1.000
_cell.length_b   1.000
_cell.length_c   1.000
_cell.angle_alpha   90.00
_cell.angle_beta   90.00
_cell.angle_gamma   90.00
#
_symmetry.space_group_name_H-M   'P 1'
#
loop_
_entity.id
_entity.type
_entity.pdbx_description
1 polymer ?
#
loop_
_entity_poly.entity_id
_entity_poly.type
_entity_poly.pdbx_seq_one_letter_code
_entity_poly.pdbx_strand_id
1 'polypeptide(L)'
;MNFHENFRCDHHIADLCQQLASRYALVEKVQKSLTECKRDLEIKIQQLEIKLSNKMEEDIKKAWRNSTQTGNDLKCCVYLYNQAQSKWFEEMVTTILSWNNWKWRGWR
;
A
#
# COMPACT_ATOMS: atom_id res chain seq x y z
N MET A 1 14.60 22.38 27.21
CA MET A 1 14.26 21.16 26.45
C MET A 1 15.56 20.50 26.03
N ASN A 2 15.74 19.20 26.30
CA ASN A 2 16.94 18.48 25.89
C ASN A 2 16.88 18.25 24.38
N PHE A 3 17.85 18.74 23.62
CA PHE A 3 17.99 18.54 22.16
C PHE A 3 17.70 17.09 21.73
N HIS A 4 18.06 16.13 22.59
CA HIS A 4 17.87 14.70 22.42
C HIS A 4 16.40 14.25 22.26
N GLU A 5 15.44 14.89 22.92
CA GLU A 5 14.01 14.52 22.80
C GLU A 5 13.40 15.02 21.49
N ASN A 6 13.83 16.18 21.00
CA ASN A 6 13.37 16.74 19.73
C ASN A 6 13.89 15.89 18.56
N PHE A 7 15.18 15.52 18.60
CA PHE A 7 15.78 14.61 17.62
C PHE A 7 15.07 13.25 17.58
N ARG A 8 14.68 12.68 18.73
CA ARG A 8 13.96 11.39 18.77
C ARG A 8 12.57 11.47 18.13
N CYS A 9 11.86 12.58 18.29
CA CYS A 9 10.55 12.78 17.65
C CYS A 9 10.70 12.90 16.12
N ASP A 10 11.70 13.66 15.64
CA ASP A 10 11.95 13.83 14.20
C ASP A 10 12.30 12.49 13.52
N HIS A 11 13.16 11.68 14.15
CA HIS A 11 13.51 10.35 13.62
C HIS A 11 12.29 9.42 13.60
N HIS A 12 11.46 9.45 14.65
CA HIS A 12 10.26 8.61 14.70
C HIS A 12 9.26 8.92 13.58
N ILE A 13 9.00 10.21 13.33
CA ILE A 13 8.13 10.64 12.23
C ILE A 13 8.74 10.28 10.87
N ALA A 14 10.06 10.43 10.71
CA ALA A 14 10.77 10.04 9.49
C ALA A 14 10.66 8.53 9.22
N ASP A 15 10.78 7.68 10.24
CA ASP A 15 10.61 6.23 10.12
C ASP A 15 9.19 5.86 9.66
N LEU A 16 8.17 6.53 10.20
CA LEU A 16 6.78 6.34 9.79
C LEU A 16 6.55 6.78 8.33
N CYS A 17 7.16 7.90 7.89
CA CYS A 17 7.17 8.33 6.49
C CYS A 17 7.82 7.28 5.57
N GLN A 18 8.95 6.70 5.97
CA GLN A 18 9.64 5.67 5.18
C GLN A 18 8.81 4.39 5.07
N GLN A 19 8.12 3.99 6.14
CA GLN A 19 7.19 2.87 6.12
C GLN A 19 6.02 3.13 5.17
N LEU A 20 5.44 4.33 5.20
CA LEU A 20 4.40 4.76 4.26
C LEU A 20 4.84 4.68 2.81
N ALA A 21 6.00 5.23 2.48
CA ALA A 21 6.56 5.20 1.13
C ALA A 21 6.77 3.76 0.64
N SER A 22 7.29 2.89 1.52
CA SER A 22 7.49 1.47 1.22
C SER A 22 6.18 0.72 0.98
N ARG A 23 5.14 1.01 1.77
CA ARG A 23 3.79 0.44 1.58
C ARG A 23 3.14 0.93 0.29
N TYR A 24 3.30 2.22 -0.03
CA TYR A 24 2.80 2.79 -1.28
C TYR A 24 3.45 2.13 -2.51
N ALA A 25 4.78 1.96 -2.50
CA ALA A 25 5.49 1.26 -3.57
C ALA A 25 5.00 -0.19 -3.79
N LEU A 26 4.63 -0.89 -2.72
CA LEU A 26 4.01 -2.22 -2.82
C LEU A 26 2.62 -2.18 -3.47
N VAL A 27 1.79 -1.19 -3.11
CA VAL A 27 0.48 -0.99 -3.75
C VAL A 27 0.65 -0.76 -5.24
N GLU A 28 1.56 0.14 -5.65
CA GLU A 28 1.83 0.42 -7.07
C GLU A 28 2.30 -0.83 -7.82
N LYS A 29 3.22 -1.59 -7.22
CA LYS A 29 3.72 -2.85 -7.81
C LYS A 29 2.59 -3.85 -8.03
N VAL A 30 1.75 -4.10 -7.03
CA VAL A 30 0.66 -5.08 -7.14
C VAL A 30 -0.43 -4.58 -8.09
N GLN A 31 -0.70 -3.28 -8.12
CA GLN A 31 -1.63 -2.68 -9.08
C GLN A 31 -1.16 -2.87 -10.53
N LYS A 32 0.14 -2.72 -10.79
CA LYS A 32 0.74 -3.00 -12.09
C LYS A 32 0.59 -4.49 -12.45
N SER A 33 0.94 -5.39 -11.55
CA SER A 33 0.79 -6.85 -11.77
C SER A 33 -0.67 -7.25 -12.01
N LEU A 34 -1.64 -6.64 -11.31
CA LEU A 34 -3.06 -6.89 -11.55
C LEU A 34 -3.49 -6.44 -12.95
N THR A 35 -3.00 -5.30 -13.41
CA THR A 35 -3.27 -4.78 -14.76
C THR A 35 -2.71 -5.72 -15.83
N GLU A 36 -1.50 -6.25 -15.62
CA GLU A 36 -0.88 -7.24 -16.49
C GLU A 36 -1.66 -8.57 -16.50
N CYS A 37 -2.09 -9.06 -15.34
CA CYS A 37 -2.90 -10.28 -15.24
C CYS A 37 -4.26 -10.15 -15.93
N LYS A 38 -4.92 -8.99 -15.80
CA LYS A 38 -6.19 -8.72 -16.48
C LYS A 38 -6.03 -8.72 -18.00
N ARG A 39 -4.95 -8.12 -18.50
CA ARG A 39 -4.63 -8.11 -19.94
C ARG A 39 -4.33 -9.51 -20.47
N ASP A 40 -3.52 -10.30 -19.75
CA ASP A 40 -3.22 -11.68 -20.13
C ASP A 40 -4.50 -12.53 -20.20
N LEU A 41 -5.39 -12.39 -19.21
CA LEU A 41 -6.67 -13.07 -19.21
C LEU A 41 -7.56 -12.66 -20.40
N GLU A 42 -7.63 -11.38 -20.71
CA GLU A 42 -8.39 -10.86 -21.86
C GLU A 42 -7.88 -11.44 -23.20
N ILE A 43 -6.56 -11.46 -23.40
CA ILE A 43 -5.93 -12.03 -24.59
C ILE A 43 -6.26 -13.54 -24.70
N LYS A 44 -6.20 -14.28 -23.59
CA LYS A 44 -6.52 -15.72 -23.60
C LYS A 44 -7.99 -15.98 -23.92
N ILE A 45 -8.91 -15.14 -23.41
CA ILE A 45 -10.33 -15.24 -23.74
C ILE A 45 -10.54 -15.00 -25.24
N GLN A 46 -9.93 -13.98 -25.82
CA GLN A 46 -10.00 -13.71 -27.27
C GLN A 46 -9.43 -14.87 -28.09
N GLN A 47 -8.34 -15.49 -27.65
CA GLN A 47 -7.78 -16.68 -28.32
C GLN A 47 -8.76 -17.88 -28.29
N LEU A 48 -9.50 -18.06 -27.20
CA LEU A 48 -10.50 -19.13 -27.07
C LEU A 48 -11.69 -18.95 -28.01
N GLU A 49 -12.11 -17.72 -28.26
CA GLU A 49 -13.16 -17.42 -29.25
C GLU A 49 -12.76 -17.82 -30.68
N ILE A 50 -11.46 -17.78 -30.99
CA ILE A 50 -10.93 -18.15 -32.31
C ILE A 50 -10.80 -19.67 -32.47
N LYS A 51 -10.35 -20.39 -31.43
CA LYS A 51 -10.10 -21.82 -31.50
C LYS A 51 -10.27 -22.53 -30.16
N LEU A 52 -11.38 -23.25 -29.96
CA LEU A 52 -11.58 -24.05 -28.75
C LEU A 52 -10.59 -25.21 -28.60
N SER A 53 -9.94 -25.31 -27.44
CA SER A 53 -9.08 -26.43 -27.05
C SER A 53 -9.06 -26.59 -25.53
N ASN A 54 -9.14 -27.83 -25.05
CA ASN A 54 -9.10 -28.16 -23.61
C ASN A 54 -7.88 -27.58 -22.89
N LYS A 55 -6.72 -27.52 -23.57
CA LYS A 55 -5.50 -26.91 -23.02
C LYS A 55 -5.69 -25.42 -22.72
N MET A 56 -6.37 -24.71 -23.62
CA MET A 56 -6.59 -23.26 -23.48
C MET A 56 -7.65 -22.95 -22.42
N GLU A 57 -8.65 -23.82 -22.25
CA GLU A 57 -9.61 -23.70 -21.15
C GLU A 57 -8.91 -23.77 -19.78
N GLU A 58 -7.97 -24.70 -19.61
CA GLU A 58 -7.17 -24.79 -18.38
C GLU A 58 -6.24 -23.58 -18.19
N ASP A 59 -5.63 -23.07 -19.26
CA ASP A 59 -4.81 -21.86 -19.20
C ASP A 59 -5.64 -20.63 -18.80
N ILE A 60 -6.89 -20.51 -19.24
CA ILE A 60 -7.81 -19.45 -18.83
C ILE A 60 -8.21 -19.60 -17.36
N LYS A 61 -8.56 -20.82 -16.91
CA LYS A 61 -8.85 -21.09 -15.49
C LYS A 61 -7.67 -20.69 -14.61
N LYS A 62 -6.45 -20.98 -15.05
CA LYS A 62 -5.22 -20.58 -14.36
C LYS A 62 -5.05 -19.06 -14.33
N ALA A 63 -5.22 -18.37 -15.46
CA ALA A 63 -5.14 -16.91 -15.54
C ALA A 63 -6.20 -16.23 -14.66
N TRP A 64 -7.41 -16.78 -14.60
CA TRP A 64 -8.50 -16.33 -13.71
C TRP A 64 -8.13 -16.44 -12.23
N ARG A 65 -7.60 -17.60 -11.81
CA ARG A 65 -7.13 -17.81 -10.44
C ARG A 65 -6.01 -16.83 -10.08
N ASN A 66 -5.05 -16.62 -10.99
CA ASN A 66 -3.95 -15.69 -10.78
C ASN A 66 -4.42 -14.23 -10.67
N SER A 67 -5.35 -13.80 -11.53
CA SER A 67 -5.98 -12.47 -11.47
C SER A 67 -6.73 -12.26 -10.15
N THR A 68 -7.47 -13.27 -9.70
CA THR A 68 -8.20 -13.25 -8.43
C THR A 68 -7.24 -13.13 -7.24
N GLN A 69 -6.16 -13.91 -7.22
CA GLN A 69 -5.14 -13.86 -6.18
C GLN A 69 -4.47 -12.48 -6.11
N THR A 70 -4.02 -11.97 -7.25
CA THR A 70 -3.37 -10.65 -7.34
C THR A 70 -4.32 -9.53 -6.89
N GLY A 71 -5.63 -9.68 -7.16
CA GLY A 71 -6.66 -8.78 -6.67
C GLY A 71 -6.81 -8.81 -5.14
N ASN A 72 -6.71 -9.98 -4.51
CA ASN A 72 -6.71 -10.10 -3.05
C ASN A 72 -5.42 -9.52 -2.44
N ASP A 73 -4.28 -9.74 -3.09
CA ASP A 73 -3.00 -9.16 -2.67
C ASP A 73 -3.06 -7.62 -2.71
N LEU A 74 -3.71 -7.03 -3.73
CA LEU A 74 -3.92 -5.59 -3.82
C LEU A 74 -4.77 -5.08 -2.65
N LYS A 75 -5.88 -5.75 -2.33
CA LYS A 75 -6.73 -5.38 -1.19
C LYS A 75 -5.93 -5.40 0.12
N CYS A 76 -5.11 -6.43 0.33
CA CYS A 76 -4.24 -6.54 1.50
C CYS A 76 -3.21 -5.40 1.55
N CYS A 77 -2.54 -5.10 0.43
CA CYS A 77 -1.56 -4.01 0.36
C CYS A 77 -2.18 -2.64 0.66
N VAL A 78 -3.36 -2.36 0.10
CA VAL A 78 -4.10 -1.11 0.36
C VAL A 78 -4.51 -1.01 1.82
N TYR A 79 -5.01 -2.09 2.42
CA TYR A 79 -5.34 -2.11 3.84
C TYR A 79 -4.14 -1.77 4.73
N LEU A 80 -2.98 -2.40 4.47
CA LEU A 80 -1.75 -2.14 5.23
C LEU A 80 -1.21 -0.72 5.02
N TYR A 81 -1.35 -0.17 3.81
CA TYR A 81 -1.02 1.23 3.54
C TYR A 81 -1.91 2.17 4.37
N ASN A 82 -3.24 1.98 4.34
CA ASN A 82 -4.18 2.81 5.10
C ASN A 82 -3.94 2.72 6.61
N GLN A 83 -3.60 1.54 7.11
CA GLN A 83 -3.23 1.35 8.52
C GLN A 83 -1.97 2.14 8.87
N ALA A 84 -0.91 2.04 8.05
CA ALA A 84 0.33 2.80 8.27
C ALA A 84 0.10 4.31 8.17
N GLN A 85 -0.76 4.75 7.25
CA GLN A 85 -1.11 6.15 7.05
C GLN A 85 -1.85 6.72 8.26
N SER A 86 -2.83 5.98 8.77
CA SER A 86 -3.59 6.38 9.95
C SER A 86 -2.68 6.53 11.17
N LYS A 87 -1.78 5.55 11.38
CA LYS A 87 -0.79 5.62 12.45
C LYS A 87 0.14 6.83 12.32
N TRP A 88 0.70 7.07 11.13
CA TRP A 88 1.54 8.25 10.88
C TRP A 88 0.79 9.55 11.18
N PHE A 89 -0.47 9.64 10.75
CA PHE A 89 -1.30 10.82 10.98
C PHE A 89 -1.53 11.08 12.47
N GLU A 90 -1.94 10.05 13.23
CA GLU A 90 -2.18 10.15 14.68
C GLU A 90 -0.93 10.60 15.45
N GLU A 91 0.22 10.01 15.14
CA GLU A 91 1.51 10.36 15.77
C GLU A 91 1.97 11.77 15.40
N MET A 92 1.81 12.18 14.14
CA MET A 92 2.15 13.52 13.68
C MET A 92 1.30 14.59 14.37
N VAL A 93 -0.02 14.37 14.44
CA VAL A 93 -0.95 15.28 15.12
C VAL A 93 -0.61 15.36 16.61
N THR A 94 -0.36 14.23 17.27
CA THR A 94 0.00 14.19 18.70
C THR A 94 1.31 14.92 18.98
N THR A 95 2.31 14.77 18.12
CA THR A 95 3.60 15.46 18.22
C THR A 95 3.43 16.98 18.12
N ILE A 96 2.67 17.47 17.13
CA ILE A 96 2.40 18.89 16.93
C ILE A 96 1.58 19.49 18.09
N LEU A 97 0.53 18.80 18.54
CA LEU A 97 -0.31 19.26 19.64
C LEU A 97 0.46 19.33 20.95
N SER A 98 1.31 18.33 21.21
CA SER A 98 2.20 18.33 22.38
C SER A 98 3.13 19.53 22.33
N TRP A 99 3.79 19.78 21.21
CA TRP A 99 4.68 20.92 21.02
C TRP A 99 3.95 22.27 21.22
N ASN A 100 2.75 22.44 20.66
CA ASN A 100 1.96 23.65 20.81
C ASN A 100 1.53 23.88 22.27
N ASN A 101 1.08 22.84 22.98
CA ASN A 101 0.70 22.94 24.39
C ASN A 101 1.89 23.37 25.28
N TRP A 102 3.08 22.86 25.02
CA TRP A 102 4.30 23.29 25.72
C TRP A 102 4.65 24.74 25.41
N LYS A 103 4.55 25.15 24.15
CA LYS A 103 4.74 26.55 23.75
C LYS A 103 3.79 27.46 24.50
N TRP A 104 2.50 27.14 24.60
CA TRP A 104 1.55 27.97 25.36
C TRP A 104 1.82 28.02 26.87
N ARG A 105 2.36 26.93 27.46
CA ARG A 105 2.72 26.91 28.89
C ARG A 105 4.01 27.67 29.20
N GLY A 106 4.99 27.70 28.30
CA GLY A 106 6.25 28.43 28.50
C GLY A 106 6.15 29.95 28.40
N TRP A 107 5.01 30.47 27.95
CA TRP A 107 4.72 31.91 27.87
C TRP A 107 3.79 32.40 28.99
N ARG A 108 3.41 31.52 29.93
CA ARG A 108 2.68 31.84 31.17
C ARG A 108 3.61 31.74 32.36
#